data_AF-A0A1B0GEH9-F1
#
_entry.id   AF-A0A1B0GEH9-F1
#
_cell.length_a   1.000
_cell.length_b   1.000
_cell.length_c   1.000
_cell.angle_alpha   90.00
_cell.angle_beta   90.00
_cell.angle_gamma   90.00
#
_symmetry.space_group_name_H-M   'P 1'
#
loop_
_entity.id
_entity.type
_entity.pdbx_description
1 polymer ?
#
loop_
_entity_poly.entity_id
_entity_poly.type
_entity_poly.pdbx_seq_one_letter_code
_entity_poly.pdbx_strand_id
1 'polypeptide(L)'
;MSSQRGNACRTRPQKHKNRTVFKNDLHDKTPLQKRLNSLHVSEVCQHCKDVIEWKIKYKKYKALSQPKICTKCQQRNVRKAYHVLCKDCALQARVCAKCLKSAEDVEIELPAPSPQEQVKLKAEMEKLIKSFPERKRRAFLRYMEKGKKQTDETNSVSIIEGKEKILKMPHSRDELLQKIEQMKLEAINENDDDDDDDDDDDDDDDFVTDNDSSRSEY
;
A
#
# COMPACT_ATOMS: atom_id res chain seq x y z
N MET A 1 -13.36 -43.76 43.87
CA MET A 1 -13.11 -43.10 42.56
C MET A 1 -12.51 -41.73 42.86
N SER A 2 -11.36 -41.37 42.28
CA SER A 2 -10.67 -40.11 42.57
C SER A 2 -11.41 -38.92 41.96
N SER A 3 -11.78 -37.96 42.81
CA SER A 3 -12.46 -36.69 42.47
C SER A 3 -11.50 -35.50 42.39
N GLN A 4 -10.19 -35.75 42.29
CA GLN A 4 -9.21 -34.68 42.21
C GLN A 4 -9.25 -34.04 40.81
N ARG A 5 -9.69 -32.78 40.74
CA ARG A 5 -9.54 -31.93 39.55
C ARG A 5 -8.05 -31.86 39.21
N GLY A 6 -7.65 -32.54 38.13
CA GLY A 6 -6.26 -32.65 37.72
C GLY A 6 -5.59 -31.28 37.62
N ASN A 7 -4.33 -31.19 38.08
CA ASN A 7 -3.46 -30.02 38.09
C ASN A 7 -3.66 -29.10 36.87
N ALA A 8 -4.51 -28.08 37.02
CA ALA A 8 -4.82 -27.10 35.96
C ALA A 8 -3.63 -26.18 35.64
N CYS A 9 -2.66 -26.09 36.56
CA CYS A 9 -1.43 -25.34 36.38
C CYS A 9 -0.25 -26.32 36.24
N ARG A 10 0.32 -26.40 35.02
CA ARG A 10 1.53 -27.19 34.76
C ARG A 10 2.75 -26.45 35.28
N THR A 11 3.44 -27.02 36.27
CA THR A 11 4.63 -26.42 36.90
C THR A 11 5.89 -26.44 36.04
N ARG A 12 6.01 -27.41 35.10
CA ARG A 12 7.16 -27.52 34.19
C ARG A 12 6.83 -27.07 32.76
N PRO A 13 7.79 -26.43 32.06
CA PRO A 13 7.65 -26.16 30.64
C PRO A 13 7.61 -27.45 29.81
N GLN A 14 7.17 -27.33 28.56
CA GLN A 14 7.01 -28.49 27.68
C GLN A 14 8.39 -29.08 27.42
N LYS A 15 8.57 -30.39 27.67
CA LYS A 15 9.85 -31.06 27.43
C LYS A 15 10.29 -30.97 25.97
N HIS A 16 9.34 -31.08 25.04
CA HIS A 16 9.59 -31.04 23.60
C HIS A 16 8.94 -29.79 23.01
N LYS A 17 9.70 -28.70 22.90
CA LYS A 17 9.28 -27.46 22.22
C LYS A 17 9.79 -27.45 20.78
N ASN A 18 9.00 -26.91 19.86
CA ASN A 18 9.46 -26.67 18.50
C ASN A 18 10.58 -25.62 18.52
N ARG A 19 11.74 -25.95 17.93
CA ARG A 19 12.87 -25.01 17.81
C ARG A 19 12.66 -23.98 16.71
N THR A 20 11.92 -24.35 15.66
CA THR A 20 11.64 -23.50 14.52
C THR A 20 10.13 -23.40 14.29
N VAL A 21 9.68 -22.25 13.79
CA VAL A 21 8.28 -22.02 13.43
C VAL A 21 7.97 -22.80 12.14
N PHE A 22 6.78 -23.40 12.08
CA PHE A 22 6.31 -24.06 10.86
C PHE A 22 6.23 -23.08 9.69
N LYS A 23 6.86 -23.46 8.57
CA LYS A 23 6.85 -22.73 7.30
C LYS A 23 6.21 -23.61 6.23
N ASN A 24 5.18 -23.11 5.56
CA ASN A 24 4.40 -23.91 4.61
C ASN A 24 5.05 -24.04 3.23
N ASP A 25 5.99 -23.15 2.92
CA ASP A 25 6.72 -22.98 1.67
C ASP A 25 8.09 -23.68 1.66
N LEU A 26 8.52 -24.22 2.80
CA LEU A 26 9.84 -24.85 2.94
C LEU A 26 10.03 -26.01 1.96
N HIS A 27 9.00 -26.84 1.77
CA HIS A 27 9.04 -28.00 0.88
C HIS A 27 7.98 -27.96 -0.23
N ASP A 28 6.82 -27.33 0.02
CA ASP A 28 5.74 -27.27 -0.96
C ASP A 28 5.72 -25.91 -1.68
N LYS A 29 6.35 -25.88 -2.86
CA LYS A 29 6.41 -24.70 -3.74
C LYS A 29 5.35 -24.71 -4.84
N THR A 30 4.26 -25.44 -4.65
CA THR A 30 3.20 -25.56 -5.65
C THR A 30 2.60 -24.18 -5.97
N PRO A 31 2.16 -23.94 -7.23
CA PRO A 31 1.55 -22.66 -7.60
C PRO A 31 0.30 -22.35 -6.77
N LEU A 32 -0.42 -23.39 -6.35
CA LEU A 32 -1.54 -23.27 -5.42
C LEU A 32 -1.11 -22.72 -4.06
N GLN A 33 -0.04 -23.28 -3.46
CA GLN A 33 0.44 -22.83 -2.16
C GLN A 33 0.95 -21.38 -2.21
N LYS A 34 1.65 -21.01 -3.29
CA LYS A 34 2.07 -19.62 -3.52
C LYS A 34 0.87 -18.66 -3.58
N ARG A 35 -0.19 -19.04 -4.32
CA ARG A 35 -1.43 -18.26 -4.42
C ARG A 35 -2.13 -18.11 -3.07
N LEU A 36 -2.15 -19.17 -2.25
CA LEU A 36 -2.73 -19.12 -0.92
C LEU A 36 -1.92 -18.23 0.03
N ASN A 37 -0.59 -18.29 -0.04
CA ASN A 37 0.28 -17.44 0.77
C ASN A 37 0.19 -15.96 0.38
N SER A 38 -0.06 -15.64 -0.89
CA SER A 38 -0.31 -14.28 -1.36
C SER A 38 -1.74 -13.79 -1.13
N LEU A 39 -2.63 -14.63 -0.57
CA LEU A 39 -4.03 -14.27 -0.38
C LEU A 39 -4.15 -13.27 0.77
N HIS A 40 -4.57 -12.05 0.45
CA HIS A 40 -4.86 -11.03 1.44
C HIS A 40 -6.25 -11.25 2.05
N VAL A 41 -6.30 -11.43 3.37
CA VAL A 41 -7.54 -11.60 4.14
C VAL A 41 -7.99 -10.21 4.60
N SER A 42 -9.09 -9.72 4.03
CA SER A 42 -9.66 -8.39 4.30
C SER A 42 -11.15 -8.47 4.65
N GLU A 43 -11.75 -7.37 5.08
CA GLU A 43 -13.17 -7.24 5.50
C GLU A 43 -13.58 -8.14 6.69
N VAL A 44 -12.59 -8.54 7.49
CA VAL A 44 -12.79 -9.31 8.71
C VAL A 44 -12.10 -8.64 9.89
N CYS A 45 -12.57 -8.95 11.10
CA CYS A 45 -11.90 -8.50 12.31
C CYS A 45 -10.58 -9.25 12.54
N GLN A 46 -9.71 -8.70 13.39
CA GLN A 46 -8.38 -9.25 13.62
C GLN A 46 -8.38 -10.71 14.08
N HIS A 47 -9.23 -11.06 15.03
CA HIS A 47 -9.38 -12.45 15.46
C HIS A 47 -9.77 -13.38 14.30
N CYS A 48 -10.68 -12.96 13.42
CA CYS A 48 -11.08 -13.78 12.27
C CYS A 48 -9.98 -13.86 11.21
N LYS A 49 -9.22 -12.78 11.03
CA LYS A 49 -8.03 -12.74 10.18
C LYS A 49 -7.01 -13.78 10.64
N ASP A 50 -6.63 -13.76 11.91
CA ASP A 50 -5.67 -14.71 12.50
C ASP A 50 -6.11 -16.16 12.30
N VAL A 51 -7.40 -16.45 12.47
CA VAL A 51 -7.95 -17.80 12.26
C VAL A 51 -7.82 -18.24 10.80
N ILE A 52 -8.06 -17.34 9.84
CA ILE A 52 -7.96 -17.65 8.41
C ILE A 52 -6.48 -17.78 8.00
N GLU A 53 -5.63 -16.85 8.42
CA GLU A 53 -4.19 -16.88 8.16
C GLU A 53 -3.54 -18.12 8.77
N TRP A 54 -3.94 -18.53 9.99
CA TRP A 54 -3.52 -19.78 10.58
C TRP A 54 -3.90 -20.98 9.71
N LYS A 55 -5.11 -21.00 9.14
CA LYS A 55 -5.52 -22.07 8.22
C LYS A 55 -4.65 -22.09 6.96
N ILE A 56 -4.27 -20.93 6.42
CA ILE A 56 -3.36 -20.82 5.27
C ILE A 56 -1.95 -21.32 5.66
N LYS A 57 -1.43 -20.83 6.78
CA LYS A 57 -0.12 -21.18 7.33
C LYS A 57 0.02 -22.67 7.58
N TYR A 58 -1.02 -23.35 8.05
CA TYR A 58 -0.98 -24.79 8.35
C TYR A 58 -1.62 -25.67 7.25
N LYS A 59 -1.84 -25.15 6.04
CA LYS A 59 -2.42 -25.90 4.90
C LYS A 59 -3.80 -26.53 5.20
N LYS A 60 -4.55 -25.93 6.13
CA LYS A 60 -5.92 -26.31 6.50
C LYS A 60 -6.98 -25.45 5.81
N TYR A 61 -6.56 -24.51 4.97
CA TYR A 61 -7.44 -23.63 4.22
C TYR A 61 -8.15 -24.38 3.09
N LYS A 62 -9.48 -24.30 3.06
CA LYS A 62 -10.34 -24.89 2.03
C LYS A 62 -10.96 -23.77 1.21
N ALA A 63 -10.49 -23.62 -0.03
CA ALA A 63 -11.07 -22.68 -0.97
C ALA A 63 -12.51 -23.10 -1.36
N LEU A 64 -13.31 -22.12 -1.78
CA LEU A 64 -14.64 -22.39 -2.33
C LEU A 64 -14.49 -22.83 -3.80
N SER A 65 -15.19 -23.89 -4.19
CA SER A 65 -15.35 -24.26 -5.60
C SER A 65 -16.40 -23.40 -6.29
N GLN A 66 -17.46 -23.03 -5.58
CA GLN A 66 -18.56 -22.18 -6.05
C GLN A 66 -18.85 -21.07 -5.04
N PRO A 67 -19.32 -19.89 -5.48
CA PRO A 67 -19.72 -18.82 -4.58
C PRO A 67 -20.83 -19.24 -3.62
N LYS A 68 -20.73 -18.84 -2.36
CA LYS A 68 -21.76 -19.08 -1.34
C LYS A 68 -22.84 -18.00 -1.38
N ILE A 69 -24.01 -18.33 -0.80
CA ILE A 69 -25.12 -17.40 -0.60
C ILE A 69 -24.78 -16.44 0.55
N CYS A 70 -24.96 -15.14 0.32
CA CYS A 70 -24.80 -14.10 1.34
C CYS A 70 -25.99 -14.09 2.30
N THR A 71 -25.75 -13.98 3.60
CA THR A 71 -26.84 -13.94 4.60
C THR A 71 -27.66 -12.65 4.60
N LYS A 72 -27.10 -11.52 4.10
CA LYS A 72 -27.85 -10.25 3.99
C LYS A 72 -28.64 -10.15 2.68
N CYS A 73 -27.97 -10.18 1.53
CA CYS A 73 -28.66 -9.98 0.23
C CYS A 73 -29.19 -11.28 -0.40
N GLN A 74 -28.91 -12.45 0.18
CA GLN A 74 -29.40 -13.77 -0.28
C GLN A 74 -28.98 -14.15 -1.71
N GLN A 75 -28.04 -13.41 -2.30
CA GLN A 75 -27.46 -13.71 -3.61
C GLN A 75 -26.21 -14.61 -3.47
N ARG A 76 -25.90 -15.39 -4.51
CA ARG A 76 -24.68 -16.23 -4.60
C ARG A 76 -23.44 -15.42 -5.00
N ASN A 77 -23.04 -14.47 -4.17
CA ASN A 77 -21.94 -13.53 -4.44
C ASN A 77 -20.79 -13.61 -3.42
N VAL A 78 -20.81 -14.54 -2.46
CA VAL A 78 -19.72 -14.74 -1.50
C VAL A 78 -18.60 -15.55 -2.15
N ARG A 79 -17.56 -14.85 -2.65
CA ARG A 79 -16.42 -15.46 -3.34
C ARG A 79 -15.28 -15.90 -2.41
N LYS A 80 -15.13 -15.25 -1.25
CA LYS A 80 -14.05 -15.56 -0.29
C LYS A 80 -14.44 -16.72 0.63
N ALA A 81 -13.52 -17.64 0.86
CA ALA A 81 -13.80 -18.78 1.76
C ALA A 81 -13.92 -18.32 3.21
N TYR A 82 -14.71 -19.04 4.01
CA TYR A 82 -15.01 -18.73 5.42
C TYR A 82 -15.77 -17.41 5.66
N HIS A 83 -16.21 -16.72 4.61
CA HIS A 83 -17.07 -15.56 4.70
C HIS A 83 -18.55 -16.00 4.66
N VAL A 84 -19.39 -15.24 5.36
CA VAL A 84 -20.84 -15.41 5.49
C VAL A 84 -21.59 -14.25 4.82
N LEU A 85 -20.91 -13.12 4.64
CA LEU A 85 -21.38 -11.96 3.89
C LEU A 85 -20.56 -11.75 2.61
N CYS A 86 -21.19 -11.12 1.61
CA CYS A 86 -20.48 -10.61 0.46
C CYS A 86 -19.75 -9.31 0.80
N LYS A 87 -18.83 -8.91 -0.08
CA LYS A 87 -18.02 -7.69 0.08
C LYS A 87 -18.92 -6.47 0.26
N ASP A 88 -19.92 -6.31 -0.60
CA ASP A 88 -20.76 -5.12 -0.62
C ASP A 88 -21.61 -5.00 0.65
N CYS A 89 -22.23 -6.11 1.08
CA CYS A 89 -23.01 -6.12 2.32
C CYS A 89 -22.13 -5.90 3.57
N ALA A 90 -20.90 -6.42 3.59
CA ALA A 90 -19.98 -6.21 4.70
C ALA A 90 -19.55 -4.74 4.80
N LEU A 91 -19.29 -4.08 3.68
CA LEU A 91 -18.93 -2.66 3.61
C LEU A 91 -20.09 -1.75 3.99
N GLN A 92 -21.28 -2.00 3.43
CA GLN A 92 -22.49 -1.21 3.73
C GLN A 92 -22.90 -1.31 5.20
N ALA A 93 -22.84 -2.51 5.77
CA ALA A 93 -23.25 -2.75 7.15
C ALA A 93 -22.11 -2.53 8.17
N ARG A 94 -20.87 -2.26 7.72
CA ARG A 94 -19.67 -2.11 8.58
C ARG A 94 -19.54 -3.21 9.64
N VAL A 95 -19.63 -4.46 9.20
CA VAL A 95 -19.54 -5.66 10.07
C VAL A 95 -18.52 -6.64 9.50
N CYS A 96 -17.93 -7.45 10.39
CA CYS A 96 -17.03 -8.52 9.97
C CYS A 96 -17.76 -9.53 9.08
N ALA A 97 -17.21 -9.81 7.90
CA ALA A 97 -17.83 -10.71 6.93
C ALA A 97 -17.89 -12.19 7.39
N LYS A 98 -17.20 -12.56 8.47
CA LYS A 98 -17.17 -13.93 9.03
C LYS A 98 -17.99 -14.09 10.30
N CYS A 99 -17.82 -13.21 11.29
CA CYS A 99 -18.47 -13.33 12.61
C CYS A 99 -19.62 -12.34 12.84
N LEU A 100 -19.91 -11.46 11.88
CA LEU A 100 -21.02 -10.49 11.93
C LEU A 100 -20.93 -9.45 13.07
N LYS A 101 -19.82 -9.37 13.80
CA LYS A 101 -19.57 -8.32 14.80
C LYS A 101 -19.42 -6.96 14.10
N SER A 102 -19.98 -5.91 14.68
CA SER A 102 -19.90 -4.52 14.21
C SER A 102 -18.48 -3.96 14.33
N ALA A 103 -18.18 -2.99 13.48
CA ALA A 103 -16.91 -2.25 13.49
C ALA A 103 -16.70 -1.40 14.76
N GLU A 104 -17.76 -1.13 15.52
CA GLU A 104 -17.70 -0.37 16.77
C GLU A 104 -17.05 -1.18 17.90
N ASP A 105 -17.23 -2.51 17.89
CA ASP A 105 -16.67 -3.40 18.92
C ASP A 105 -15.27 -3.93 18.54
N VAL A 106 -14.92 -3.89 17.25
CA VAL A 106 -13.67 -4.49 16.74
C VAL A 106 -13.15 -3.73 15.54
N GLU A 107 -11.84 -3.44 15.54
CA GLU A 107 -11.12 -2.89 14.40
C GLU A 107 -11.21 -3.86 13.20
N ILE A 108 -11.86 -3.40 12.13
CA ILE A 108 -12.00 -4.14 10.87
C ILE A 108 -10.95 -3.62 9.91
N GLU A 109 -10.11 -4.52 9.40
CA GLU A 109 -9.18 -4.17 8.34
C GLU A 109 -9.94 -3.88 7.05
N LEU A 110 -9.89 -2.60 6.66
CA LEU A 110 -10.44 -2.13 5.39
C LEU A 110 -9.68 -2.77 4.22
N PRO A 111 -10.36 -3.05 3.10
CA PRO A 111 -9.69 -3.55 1.91
C PRO A 111 -8.63 -2.55 1.45
N ALA A 112 -7.37 -2.97 1.41
CA ALA A 112 -6.32 -2.22 0.75
C ALA A 112 -6.66 -2.06 -0.75
N PRO A 113 -6.29 -0.93 -1.39
CA PRO A 113 -6.54 -0.73 -2.81
C PRO A 113 -5.90 -1.85 -3.62
N SER A 114 -6.66 -2.37 -4.60
CA SER A 114 -6.21 -3.43 -5.50
C SER A 114 -4.86 -3.06 -6.14
N PRO A 115 -3.96 -4.01 -6.44
CA PRO A 115 -2.70 -3.71 -7.14
C PRO A 115 -2.93 -2.90 -8.43
N GLN A 116 -4.03 -3.15 -9.14
CA GLN A 116 -4.40 -2.38 -10.33
C GLN A 116 -4.84 -0.94 -10.00
N GLU A 117 -5.56 -0.75 -8.91
CA GLU A 117 -5.94 0.58 -8.42
C GLU A 117 -4.70 1.35 -7.97
N GLN A 118 -3.73 0.70 -7.33
CA GLN A 118 -2.46 1.33 -6.98
C GLN A 118 -1.68 1.82 -8.21
N VAL A 119 -1.67 1.02 -9.29
CA VAL A 119 -1.03 1.44 -10.56
C VAL A 119 -1.78 2.60 -11.19
N LYS A 120 -3.12 2.57 -11.21
CA LYS A 120 -3.95 3.69 -11.70
C LYS A 120 -3.73 4.96 -10.89
N LEU A 121 -3.75 4.86 -9.57
CA LEU A 121 -3.50 5.97 -8.66
C LEU A 121 -2.10 6.56 -8.88
N LYS A 122 -1.06 5.72 -9.02
CA LYS A 122 0.30 6.18 -9.35
C LYS A 122 0.33 6.92 -10.69
N ALA A 123 -0.32 6.38 -11.73
CA ALA A 123 -0.39 7.02 -13.04
C ALA A 123 -1.18 8.34 -13.02
N GLU A 124 -2.26 8.41 -12.24
CA GLU A 124 -3.03 9.65 -12.01
C GLU A 124 -2.18 10.69 -11.27
N MET A 125 -1.42 10.28 -10.25
CA MET A 125 -0.48 11.16 -9.56
C MET A 125 0.60 11.68 -10.52
N GLU A 126 1.17 10.81 -11.36
CA GLU A 126 2.18 11.22 -12.36
C GLU A 126 1.63 12.21 -13.39
N LYS A 127 0.38 12.02 -13.84
CA LYS A 127 -0.31 12.99 -14.73
C LYS A 127 -0.50 14.34 -14.04
N LEU A 128 -0.93 14.34 -12.78
CA LEU A 128 -1.09 15.56 -11.99
C LEU A 128 0.25 16.30 -11.82
N ILE A 129 1.33 15.55 -11.57
CA ILE A 129 2.68 16.10 -11.48
C ILE A 129 3.14 16.69 -12.83
N LYS A 130 2.77 16.04 -13.94
CA LYS A 130 3.10 16.51 -15.29
C LYS A 130 2.32 17.76 -15.70
N SER A 131 1.15 18.02 -15.10
CA SER A 131 0.39 19.25 -15.35
C SER A 131 0.96 20.50 -14.65
N PHE A 132 1.92 20.35 -13.74
CA PHE A 132 2.60 21.51 -13.14
C PHE A 132 3.72 22.06 -14.05
N PRO A 133 3.96 23.38 -14.04
CA PRO A 133 5.12 24.00 -14.66
C PRO A 133 6.43 23.34 -14.21
N GLU A 134 7.42 23.29 -15.11
CA GLU A 134 8.63 22.48 -14.92
C GLU A 134 9.39 22.81 -13.63
N ARG A 135 9.52 24.11 -13.30
CA ARG A 135 10.12 24.60 -12.05
C ARG A 135 9.42 24.01 -10.81
N LYS A 136 8.09 24.01 -10.80
CA LYS A 136 7.23 23.50 -9.72
C LYS A 136 7.28 21.97 -9.63
N ARG A 137 7.32 21.29 -10.78
CA ARG A 137 7.51 19.84 -10.86
C ARG A 137 8.86 19.40 -10.27
N ARG A 138 9.95 20.08 -10.63
CA ARG A 138 11.30 19.80 -10.08
C ARG A 138 11.36 20.08 -8.57
N ALA A 139 10.68 21.12 -8.09
CA ALA A 139 10.55 21.39 -6.64
C ALA A 139 9.81 20.27 -5.91
N PHE A 140 8.68 19.80 -6.45
CA PHE A 140 7.90 18.70 -5.88
C PHE A 140 8.68 17.37 -5.87
N LEU A 141 9.41 17.05 -6.94
CA LEU A 141 10.24 15.84 -6.99
C LEU A 141 11.38 15.87 -5.97
N ARG A 142 12.07 17.02 -5.82
CA ARG A 142 13.10 17.22 -4.79
C ARG A 142 12.53 17.08 -3.38
N TYR A 143 11.32 17.59 -3.17
CA TYR A 143 10.60 17.45 -1.90
C TYR A 143 10.29 15.99 -1.55
N MET A 144 9.74 15.24 -2.51
CA MET A 144 9.46 13.81 -2.36
C MET A 144 10.73 12.99 -2.13
N GLU A 145 11.85 13.35 -2.76
CA GLU A 145 13.14 12.69 -2.56
C GLU A 145 13.73 12.99 -1.17
N LYS A 146 13.58 14.22 -0.67
CA LYS A 146 14.01 14.61 0.68
C LYS A 146 13.26 13.84 1.76
N GLY A 147 11.97 13.56 1.57
CA GLY A 147 11.18 12.70 2.45
C GLY A 147 11.65 11.24 2.47
N LYS A 148 12.13 10.70 1.34
CA LYS A 148 12.69 9.33 1.27
C LYS A 148 14.05 9.21 1.96
N LYS A 149 14.92 10.22 1.85
CA LYS A 149 16.24 10.22 2.51
C LYS A 149 16.12 10.21 4.04
N GLN A 150 15.11 10.87 4.61
CA GLN A 150 14.88 10.86 6.07
C GLN A 150 14.40 9.51 6.62
N THR A 151 13.71 8.70 5.80
CA THR A 151 13.29 7.34 6.20
C THR A 151 14.41 6.32 6.15
N ASP A 152 15.43 6.53 5.32
CA ASP A 152 16.56 5.62 5.20
C ASP A 152 17.58 5.80 6.33
N GLU A 153 17.78 7.03 6.85
CA GLU A 153 18.70 7.28 7.97
C GLU A 153 18.17 6.85 9.35
N THR A 154 16.85 6.81 9.55
CA THR A 154 16.22 6.45 10.83
C THR A 154 16.03 4.93 11.03
N ASN A 155 16.55 4.11 10.12
CA ASN A 155 16.43 2.65 10.16
C ASN A 155 17.60 1.92 10.87
N SER A 156 18.49 2.66 11.56
CA SER A 156 19.43 2.07 12.53
C SER A 156 18.75 1.95 13.90
N VAL A 157 18.45 0.71 14.29
CA VAL A 157 17.51 0.33 15.36
C VAL A 157 18.00 0.70 16.77
N SER A 158 17.08 1.20 17.61
CA SER A 158 17.03 0.85 19.04
C SER A 158 15.63 0.40 19.44
N ILE A 159 15.56 -0.83 19.96
CA ILE A 159 14.39 -1.43 20.61
C ILE A 159 14.42 -0.98 22.06
N ILE A 160 13.40 -0.21 22.48
CA ILE A 160 12.98 -0.10 23.87
C ILE A 160 11.45 -0.23 23.89
N GLU A 161 10.98 -0.94 24.90
CA GLU A 161 9.70 -1.64 25.02
C GLU A 161 8.44 -0.77 24.92
N GLY A 162 7.39 -1.33 24.32
CA GLY A 162 6.00 -0.98 24.62
C GLY A 162 5.49 0.35 24.04
N LYS A 163 5.22 0.39 22.73
CA LYS A 163 4.10 1.11 22.10
C LYS A 163 4.11 0.84 20.60
N GLU A 164 2.95 0.47 20.07
CA GLU A 164 2.74 0.18 18.65
C GLU A 164 3.18 1.38 17.79
N LYS A 165 4.23 1.18 16.99
CA LYS A 165 4.69 2.20 16.03
C LYS A 165 3.81 2.10 14.78
N ILE A 166 2.82 2.99 14.69
CA ILE A 166 2.22 3.38 13.41
C ILE A 166 3.36 3.80 12.50
N LEU A 167 3.53 3.11 11.36
CA LEU A 167 4.41 3.52 10.27
C LEU A 167 3.94 4.88 9.76
N LYS A 168 4.44 5.97 10.36
CA LYS A 168 4.22 7.32 9.86
C LYS A 168 5.00 7.46 8.56
N MET A 169 4.29 7.35 7.44
CA MET A 169 4.76 7.76 6.13
C MET A 169 5.28 9.21 6.23
N PRO A 170 6.44 9.56 5.64
CA PRO A 170 7.07 10.87 5.81
C PRO A 170 6.38 11.93 4.95
N HIS A 171 5.15 12.24 5.32
CA HIS A 171 4.33 13.41 5.02
C HIS A 171 2.89 12.98 5.29
N SER A 172 2.19 13.69 6.18
CA SER A 172 0.76 13.45 6.29
C SER A 172 0.13 13.71 4.93
N ARG A 173 -0.88 12.92 4.54
CA ARG A 173 -1.67 13.15 3.32
C ARG A 173 -2.10 14.61 3.21
N ASP A 174 -2.39 15.22 4.34
CA ASP A 174 -2.85 16.61 4.45
C ASP A 174 -1.73 17.62 4.17
N GLU A 175 -0.49 17.30 4.52
CA GLU A 175 0.69 18.15 4.29
C GLU A 175 1.07 18.15 2.79
N LEU A 176 0.89 17.01 2.10
CA LEU A 176 1.03 16.93 0.64
C LEU A 176 -0.06 17.73 -0.08
N LEU A 177 -1.30 17.66 0.41
CA LEU A 177 -2.41 18.41 -0.16
C LEU A 177 -2.23 19.92 0.04
N GLN A 178 -1.80 20.35 1.23
CA GLN A 178 -1.48 21.76 1.51
C GLN A 178 -0.33 22.27 0.63
N LYS A 179 0.71 21.46 0.39
CA LYS A 179 1.81 21.88 -0.49
C LYS A 179 1.38 21.96 -1.96
N ILE A 180 0.50 21.07 -2.41
CA ILE A 180 -0.11 21.12 -3.75
C ILE A 180 -0.96 22.38 -3.89
N GLU A 181 -1.74 22.72 -2.87
CA GLU A 181 -2.61 23.90 -2.85
C GLU A 181 -1.80 25.21 -2.81
N GLN A 182 -0.73 25.28 -2.01
CA GLN A 182 0.20 26.41 -1.98
C GLN A 182 0.81 26.69 -3.37
N MET A 183 1.29 25.65 -4.05
CA MET A 183 1.92 25.78 -5.37
C MET A 183 0.91 26.17 -6.47
N LYS A 184 -0.39 25.87 -6.24
CA LYS A 184 -1.51 26.23 -7.12
C LYS A 184 -1.97 27.68 -6.89
N LEU A 185 -1.98 28.16 -5.64
CA LEU A 185 -2.33 29.54 -5.28
C LEU A 185 -1.30 30.57 -5.79
N GLU A 186 -0.01 30.21 -5.77
CA GLU A 186 1.06 31.03 -6.37
C GLU A 186 0.89 31.23 -7.89
N ALA A 187 0.08 30.43 -8.58
CA ALA A 187 -0.19 30.61 -10.02
C ALA A 187 -1.29 31.63 -10.32
N ILE A 188 -2.02 32.12 -9.31
CA ILE A 188 -3.07 33.13 -9.47
C ILE A 188 -2.53 34.54 -9.17
N ASN A 189 -1.42 34.64 -8.43
CA ASN A 189 -0.80 35.91 -8.02
C ASN A 189 0.32 36.40 -8.95
N GLU A 190 0.60 35.72 -10.07
CA GLU A 190 1.59 36.16 -11.08
C GLU A 190 0.90 36.71 -12.33
N ASN A 191 -0.05 37.62 -12.13
CA ASN A 191 -0.58 38.53 -13.15
C ASN A 191 -0.57 39.96 -12.57
N ASP A 192 0.61 40.48 -12.26
CA ASP A 192 0.85 41.92 -12.23
C ASP A 192 2.17 42.16 -12.98
N ASP A 193 2.07 43.08 -13.93
CA ASP A 193 3.05 43.50 -14.93
C ASP A 193 4.37 44.00 -14.32
N ASP A 194 5.47 43.81 -15.05
CA ASP A 194 6.53 44.81 -15.18
C ASP A 194 7.27 44.53 -16.50
N ASP A 195 6.85 45.26 -17.55
CA ASP A 195 7.69 45.64 -18.69
C ASP A 195 8.87 46.46 -18.16
N ASP A 196 10.09 46.09 -18.51
CA ASP A 196 11.18 47.06 -18.70
C ASP A 196 12.09 46.51 -19.81
N ASP A 197 11.97 47.15 -20.97
CA ASP A 197 12.96 47.15 -22.05
C ASP A 197 14.28 47.73 -21.52
N ASP A 198 15.40 47.06 -21.80
CA ASP A 198 16.66 47.73 -22.06
C ASP A 198 17.45 46.90 -23.08
N ASP A 199 17.45 47.41 -24.31
CA ASP A 199 18.40 47.12 -25.37
C ASP A 199 19.83 47.38 -24.87
N ASP A 200 20.75 46.45 -25.14
CA ASP A 200 22.10 46.83 -25.53
C ASP A 200 22.69 45.74 -26.44
N ASP A 201 22.90 46.14 -27.69
CA ASP A 201 23.62 45.46 -28.75
C ASP A 201 25.05 45.09 -28.31
N ASP A 202 25.50 43.90 -28.71
CA ASP A 202 26.87 43.76 -29.20
C ASP A 202 26.92 42.61 -30.22
N ASP A 203 27.07 43.04 -31.48
CA ASP A 203 27.52 42.26 -32.64
C ASP A 203 28.76 41.42 -32.29
N ASP A 204 28.75 40.14 -32.65
CA ASP A 204 29.94 39.59 -33.32
C ASP A 204 29.52 38.54 -34.36
N ASP A 205 29.71 38.97 -35.59
CA ASP A 205 29.52 38.28 -36.86
C ASP A 205 30.66 37.26 -37.03
N ASP A 206 30.35 36.00 -37.31
CA ASP A 206 31.28 35.19 -38.09
C ASP A 206 30.53 34.14 -38.91
N PHE A 207 29.90 34.65 -39.97
CA PHE A 207 29.55 33.88 -41.15
C PHE A 207 30.82 33.41 -41.87
N VAL A 208 31.07 32.11 -41.87
CA VAL A 208 31.91 31.47 -42.89
C VAL A 208 31.11 30.37 -43.58
N THR A 209 30.55 30.69 -44.73
CA THR A 209 30.25 29.70 -45.77
C THR A 209 31.43 29.59 -46.71
N ASP A 210 31.89 28.38 -46.97
CA ASP A 210 32.24 27.87 -48.30
C ASP A 210 32.40 26.34 -48.15
N ASN A 211 31.50 25.52 -48.70
CA ASN A 211 31.47 25.09 -50.10
C ASN A 211 32.66 24.17 -50.46
N ASP A 212 32.44 22.85 -50.51
CA ASP A 212 32.87 22.04 -51.67
C ASP A 212 32.11 20.70 -51.76
N SER A 213 31.24 20.63 -52.77
CA SER A 213 31.05 19.56 -53.75
C SER A 213 31.62 18.13 -53.52
N SER A 214 30.70 17.17 -53.52
CA SER A 214 30.71 15.91 -54.30
C SER A 214 32.04 15.21 -54.67
N ARG A 215 32.21 13.95 -54.23
CA ARG A 215 32.86 12.87 -54.99
C ARG A 215 32.55 11.48 -54.37
N SER A 216 31.69 10.68 -55.00
CA SER A 216 31.98 9.46 -55.79
C SER A 216 32.73 8.34 -55.04
N GLU A 217 32.12 7.13 -55.12
CA GLU A 217 32.72 5.79 -55.15
C GLU A 217 33.65 5.40 -53.98
N TYR A 218 33.31 4.40 -53.17
CA TYR A 218 33.14 2.98 -53.51
C TYR A 218 32.35 2.26 -52.39
#